data_AF-A0A431FU90-F1
#
_entry.id   AF-A0A431FU90-F1
#
_cell.length_a   1.000
_cell.length_b   1.000
_cell.length_c   1.000
_cell.angle_alpha   90.00
_cell.angle_beta   90.00
_cell.angle_gamma   90.00
#
_symmetry.space_group_name_H-M   'P 1'
#
loop_
_entity.id
_entity.type
_entity.pdbx_description
1 polymer ?
#
loop_
_entity_poly.entity_id
_entity_poly.type
_entity_poly.pdbx_seq_one_letter_code
_entity_poly.pdbx_strand_id
1 'polypeptide(L)'
;MINGINSYSNYNYTNTFSNTSNTKSSNTINETSNLVSDKSQAVNKVLGYGVDKDGFFTSDFNEAAGLPKDYKIYAKDVESFVEWETGDRYFYATHTSIDIAKTIGNAYKVLSQIMPTTSNASLSEEELT
;
A
#
# COMPACT_ATOMS: atom_id res chain seq x y z
N MET A 1 -34.66 -29.41 -39.77
CA MET A 1 -34.31 -30.03 -38.48
C MET A 1 -33.34 -29.10 -37.78
N ILE A 2 -33.69 -28.63 -36.58
CA ILE A 2 -32.96 -27.63 -35.78
C ILE A 2 -32.40 -28.35 -34.55
N ASN A 3 -31.07 -28.38 -34.42
CA ASN A 3 -30.30 -28.82 -33.25
C ASN A 3 -28.90 -28.19 -33.45
N GLY A 4 -28.20 -27.57 -32.51
CA GLY A 4 -28.43 -27.24 -31.11
C GLY A 4 -27.34 -26.26 -30.69
N ILE A 5 -27.66 -25.36 -29.77
CA ILE A 5 -26.74 -24.41 -29.15
C ILE A 5 -25.73 -25.19 -28.32
N ASN A 6 -24.44 -24.84 -28.42
CA ASN A 6 -23.47 -25.05 -27.35
C ASN A 6 -22.51 -23.86 -27.29
N SER A 7 -22.74 -23.03 -26.28
CA SER A 7 -21.88 -21.95 -25.84
C SER A 7 -20.72 -22.51 -25.02
N TYR A 8 -19.48 -22.16 -25.38
CA TYR A 8 -18.39 -22.04 -24.42
C TYR A 8 -17.61 -20.77 -24.76
N SER A 9 -17.94 -19.69 -24.05
CA SER A 9 -17.17 -18.46 -24.05
C SER A 9 -15.86 -18.72 -23.30
N ASN A 10 -14.74 -18.65 -24.02
CA ASN A 10 -13.41 -18.68 -23.44
C ASN A 10 -13.04 -17.24 -23.04
N TYR A 11 -13.04 -16.95 -21.73
CA TYR A 11 -12.58 -15.65 -21.24
C TYR A 11 -11.05 -15.61 -21.27
N ASN A 12 -10.48 -15.13 -22.38
CA ASN A 12 -9.09 -14.71 -22.43
C ASN A 12 -9.00 -13.28 -21.86
N TYR A 13 -8.54 -13.14 -20.61
CA TYR A 13 -8.19 -11.85 -20.05
C TYR A 13 -6.79 -11.44 -20.56
N THR A 14 -6.73 -10.68 -21.64
CA THR A 14 -5.51 -10.00 -22.08
C THR A 14 -5.57 -8.54 -21.66
N ASN A 15 -4.91 -8.18 -20.56
CA ASN A 15 -4.81 -6.78 -20.15
C ASN A 15 -3.71 -6.10 -20.97
N THR A 16 -4.09 -5.53 -22.12
CA THR A 16 -3.19 -4.73 -22.96
C THR A 16 -3.32 -3.27 -22.53
N PHE A 17 -2.35 -2.77 -21.77
CA PHE A 17 -2.24 -1.34 -21.46
C PHE A 17 -1.73 -0.59 -22.69
N SER A 18 -2.65 -0.15 -23.55
CA SER A 18 -2.37 0.84 -24.59
C SER A 18 -2.40 2.24 -23.98
N ASN A 19 -1.22 2.80 -23.71
CA ASN A 19 -1.07 4.16 -23.20
C ASN A 19 -0.98 5.13 -24.38
N THR A 20 -2.10 5.71 -24.77
CA THR A 20 -2.12 6.86 -25.70
C THR A 20 -3.19 7.85 -25.30
N SER A 21 -2.79 8.89 -24.56
CA SER A 21 -3.51 10.16 -24.51
C SER A 21 -2.50 11.30 -24.52
N ASN A 22 -2.22 11.80 -25.72
CA ASN A 22 -1.77 13.17 -25.90
C ASN A 22 -2.95 14.10 -25.63
N THR A 23 -3.08 14.60 -24.41
CA THR A 23 -3.84 15.82 -24.13
C THR A 23 -3.02 16.70 -23.20
N LYS A 24 -2.37 17.69 -23.81
CA LYS A 24 -1.84 18.85 -23.11
C LYS A 24 -3.05 19.66 -22.63
N SER A 25 -3.58 19.30 -21.46
CA SER A 25 -4.55 20.10 -20.74
C SER A 25 -3.86 20.66 -19.51
N SER A 26 -3.41 21.90 -19.62
CA SER A 26 -2.98 22.72 -18.50
C SER A 26 -4.20 23.04 -17.63
N ASN A 27 -4.60 22.08 -16.80
CA ASN A 27 -5.32 22.33 -15.57
C ASN A 27 -4.48 21.70 -14.47
N THR A 28 -3.68 22.54 -13.80
CA THR A 28 -3.18 22.27 -12.46
C THR A 28 -4.41 22.18 -11.57
N ILE A 29 -5.05 21.01 -11.55
CA ILE A 29 -5.91 20.65 -10.44
C ILE A 29 -4.93 20.62 -9.28
N ASN A 30 -5.05 21.59 -8.36
CA ASN A 30 -4.50 21.48 -7.03
C ASN A 30 -5.19 20.29 -6.37
N GLU A 31 -4.84 19.08 -6.80
CA GLU A 31 -4.96 17.91 -5.96
C GLU A 31 -4.07 18.25 -4.80
N THR A 32 -4.66 18.59 -3.65
CA THR A 32 -4.04 18.29 -2.36
C THR A 32 -3.79 16.80 -2.38
N SER A 33 -2.72 16.40 -3.05
CA SER A 33 -2.44 15.03 -3.38
C SER A 33 -2.14 14.40 -2.03
N ASN A 34 -3.01 13.51 -1.55
CA ASN A 34 -2.76 12.69 -0.36
C ASN A 34 -1.59 11.70 -0.58
N LEU A 35 -0.78 11.95 -1.61
CA LEU A 35 0.44 11.24 -1.94
C LEU A 35 1.49 11.45 -0.87
N VAL A 36 2.26 10.39 -0.69
CA VAL A 36 3.48 10.37 0.08
C VAL A 36 4.50 11.34 -0.52
N SER A 37 5.28 11.99 0.35
CA SER A 37 6.41 12.84 -0.05
C SER A 37 7.45 12.01 -0.81
N ASP A 38 8.07 12.60 -1.84
CA ASP A 38 9.18 11.96 -2.56
C ASP A 38 10.37 11.71 -1.62
N LYS A 39 11.13 10.65 -1.85
CA LYS A 39 12.36 10.33 -1.10
C LYS A 39 13.32 11.52 -0.97
N SER A 40 13.40 12.39 -1.98
CA SER A 40 14.25 13.58 -1.97
C SER A 40 13.84 14.62 -0.91
N GLN A 41 12.60 14.55 -0.41
CA GLN A 41 12.05 15.46 0.59
C GLN A 41 12.24 14.93 2.02
N ALA A 42 12.92 13.80 2.20
CA ALA A 42 13.22 13.25 3.51
C ALA A 42 14.11 14.21 4.31
N VAL A 43 13.66 14.56 5.52
CA VAL A 43 14.42 15.37 6.48
C VAL A 43 15.06 14.53 7.58
N ASN A 44 14.60 13.28 7.74
CA ASN A 44 15.14 12.31 8.69
C ASN A 44 15.10 10.89 8.11
N LYS A 45 15.66 9.91 8.84
CA LYS A 45 15.53 8.49 8.56
C LYS A 45 15.08 7.71 9.79
N VAL A 46 14.15 6.79 9.59
CA VAL A 46 13.64 5.85 10.61
C VAL A 46 13.63 4.46 10.00
N LEU A 47 14.15 3.45 10.72
CA LEU A 47 14.25 2.06 10.27
C LEU A 47 14.90 1.88 8.86
N GLY A 48 15.75 2.83 8.45
CA GLY A 48 16.44 2.82 7.15
C GLY A 48 15.74 3.59 6.02
N TYR A 49 14.53 4.11 6.23
CA TYR A 49 13.72 4.80 5.21
C TYR A 49 13.59 6.29 5.50
N GLY A 50 13.40 7.10 4.46
CA GLY A 50 13.22 8.55 4.59
C GLY A 50 11.93 8.92 5.31
N VAL A 51 11.97 10.00 6.09
CA VAL A 51 10.82 10.58 6.80
C VAL A 51 10.71 12.05 6.45
N ASP A 52 9.52 12.49 6.07
CA ASP A 52 9.25 13.88 5.72
C ASP A 52 9.11 14.78 6.96
N LYS A 53 8.95 16.08 6.71
CA LYS A 53 8.82 17.09 7.78
C LYS A 53 7.60 16.88 8.69
N ASP A 54 6.61 16.14 8.24
CA ASP A 54 5.36 15.90 8.96
C ASP A 54 5.40 14.53 9.69
N GLY A 55 6.53 13.81 9.62
CA GLY A 55 6.74 12.55 10.33
C GLY A 55 6.25 11.30 9.59
N PHE A 56 5.84 11.43 8.32
CA PHE A 56 5.45 10.27 7.50
C PHE A 56 6.66 9.71 6.77
N PHE A 57 6.68 8.40 6.53
CA PHE A 57 7.65 7.81 5.61
C PHE A 57 7.53 8.43 4.22
N THR A 58 8.66 8.53 3.50
CA THR A 58 8.69 8.96 2.10
C THR A 58 8.43 7.81 1.13
N SER A 59 8.35 8.11 -0.17
CA SER A 59 8.03 7.14 -1.23
C SER A 59 8.91 5.89 -1.26
N ASP A 60 10.15 5.97 -0.76
CA ASP A 60 11.08 4.85 -0.71
C ASP A 60 10.62 3.71 0.21
N PHE A 61 9.88 4.01 1.29
CA PHE A 61 9.25 3.00 2.11
C PHE A 61 8.13 2.27 1.35
N ASN A 62 7.24 3.01 0.70
CA ASN A 62 6.14 2.43 -0.06
C ASN A 62 6.66 1.58 -1.22
N GLU A 63 7.73 2.01 -1.90
CA GLU A 63 8.40 1.23 -2.95
C GLU A 63 8.96 -0.09 -2.40
N ALA A 64 9.64 -0.06 -1.25
CA ALA A 64 10.19 -1.26 -0.63
C ALA A 64 9.09 -2.23 -0.12
N ALA A 65 7.98 -1.69 0.37
CA ALA A 65 6.85 -2.45 0.88
C ALA A 65 5.84 -2.88 -0.22
N GLY A 66 5.98 -2.38 -1.45
CA GLY A 66 5.04 -2.64 -2.54
C GLY A 66 3.67 -1.97 -2.35
N LEU A 67 3.63 -0.83 -1.67
CA LEU A 67 2.41 -0.07 -1.39
C LEU A 67 2.14 0.99 -2.48
N PRO A 68 0.87 1.37 -2.69
CA PRO A 68 0.53 2.53 -3.53
C PRO A 68 1.07 3.85 -2.96
N LYS A 69 1.21 4.87 -3.82
CA LYS A 69 1.87 6.15 -3.47
C LYS A 69 1.03 7.08 -2.58
N ASP A 70 -0.24 6.80 -2.38
CA ASP A 70 -1.19 7.57 -1.56
C ASP A 70 -1.30 7.05 -0.11
N TYR A 71 -0.58 5.98 0.24
CA TYR A 71 -0.54 5.50 1.61
C TYR A 71 0.49 6.27 2.42
N LYS A 72 0.01 7.10 3.36
CA LYS A 72 0.85 7.80 4.33
C LYS A 72 0.96 6.99 5.61
N ILE A 73 2.17 6.61 5.96
CA ILE A 73 2.46 5.80 7.16
C ILE A 73 3.30 6.65 8.12
N TYR A 74 2.80 6.85 9.34
CA TYR A 74 3.50 7.63 10.34
C TYR A 74 4.68 6.82 10.89
N ALA A 75 5.90 7.36 10.74
CA ALA A 75 7.11 6.59 10.97
C ALA A 75 7.27 6.17 12.44
N LYS A 76 6.76 6.99 13.37
CA LYS A 76 6.89 6.72 14.81
C LYS A 76 6.06 5.51 15.26
N ASP A 77 4.91 5.28 14.65
CA ASP A 77 4.06 4.12 14.99
C ASP A 77 4.76 2.83 14.60
N VAL A 78 5.36 2.81 13.42
CA VAL A 78 6.11 1.67 12.90
C VAL A 78 7.41 1.45 13.69
N GLU A 79 8.13 2.51 14.04
CA GLU A 79 9.29 2.44 14.94
C GLU A 79 8.92 1.83 16.29
N SER A 80 7.83 2.31 16.89
CA SER A 80 7.36 1.83 18.20
C SER A 80 6.93 0.37 18.15
N PHE A 81 6.31 -0.06 17.05
CA PHE A 81 5.97 -1.47 16.79
C PHE A 81 7.23 -2.36 16.71
N VAL A 82 8.25 -1.94 15.96
CA VAL A 82 9.51 -2.70 15.85
C VAL A 82 10.22 -2.76 17.21
N GLU A 83 10.31 -1.63 17.92
CA GLU A 83 10.88 -1.59 19.28
C GLU A 83 10.15 -2.51 20.26
N TRP A 84 8.83 -2.65 20.14
CA TRP A 84 8.04 -3.56 20.96
C TRP A 84 8.36 -5.03 20.66
N GLU A 85 8.39 -5.41 19.39
CA GLU A 85 8.57 -6.80 18.98
C GLU A 85 10.02 -7.29 19.10
N THR A 86 11.00 -6.38 18.99
CA THR A 86 12.43 -6.71 19.00
C THR A 86 13.20 -6.15 20.19
N GLY A 87 12.55 -5.40 21.09
CA GLY A 87 13.23 -4.70 22.17
C GLY A 87 13.60 -5.61 23.34
N ASP A 88 14.88 -5.66 23.68
CA ASP A 88 15.41 -6.39 24.86
C ASP A 88 14.75 -6.00 26.20
N ARG A 89 14.11 -4.83 26.25
CA ARG A 89 13.39 -4.34 27.45
C ARG A 89 12.04 -5.02 27.66
N TYR A 90 11.52 -5.71 26.65
CA TYR A 90 10.28 -6.45 26.74
C TYR A 90 10.61 -7.93 26.95
N PHE A 91 10.23 -8.46 28.11
CA PHE A 91 10.46 -9.87 28.52
C PHE A 91 9.92 -10.91 27.51
N TYR A 92 9.14 -10.46 26.52
CA TYR A 92 8.49 -11.26 25.49
C TYR A 92 8.91 -10.89 24.06
N ALA A 93 10.05 -10.22 23.84
CA ALA A 93 10.54 -9.98 22.48
C ALA A 93 10.62 -11.32 21.73
N THR A 94 9.79 -11.48 20.70
CA THR A 94 9.62 -12.75 19.99
C THR A 94 10.55 -12.85 18.78
N HIS A 95 11.15 -11.72 18.36
CA HIS A 95 11.97 -11.63 17.16
C HIS A 95 13.26 -10.84 17.42
N THR A 96 14.39 -11.31 16.90
CA THR A 96 15.67 -10.58 16.96
C THR A 96 15.74 -9.43 15.94
N SER A 97 14.96 -9.51 14.87
CA SER A 97 14.90 -8.50 13.82
C SER A 97 13.62 -8.64 13.01
N ILE A 98 13.12 -7.53 12.47
CA ILE A 98 11.94 -7.50 11.58
C ILE A 98 12.30 -6.76 10.29
N ASP A 99 12.04 -7.39 9.15
CA ASP A 99 11.99 -6.71 7.86
C ASP A 99 10.65 -6.01 7.73
N ILE A 100 10.60 -4.77 8.22
CA ILE A 100 9.33 -4.06 8.42
C ILE A 100 8.62 -3.71 7.11
N ALA A 101 9.38 -3.46 6.03
CA ALA A 101 8.80 -3.21 4.71
C ALA A 101 8.14 -4.48 4.17
N LYS A 102 8.79 -5.63 4.31
CA LYS A 102 8.20 -6.93 3.93
C LYS A 102 7.00 -7.29 4.80
N THR A 103 7.05 -7.04 6.11
CA THR A 103 5.94 -7.29 7.04
C THR A 103 4.71 -6.47 6.64
N ILE A 104 4.86 -5.15 6.45
CA ILE A 104 3.76 -4.28 6.04
C ILE A 104 3.26 -4.62 4.63
N GLY A 105 4.16 -4.92 3.69
CA GLY A 105 3.79 -5.35 2.34
C GLY A 105 2.97 -6.64 2.31
N ASN A 106 3.33 -7.62 3.14
CA ASN A 106 2.55 -8.85 3.29
C ASN A 106 1.17 -8.59 3.90
N ALA A 107 1.09 -7.75 4.95
CA ALA A 107 -0.18 -7.37 5.57
C ALA A 107 -1.10 -6.66 4.57
N TYR A 108 -0.56 -5.69 3.82
CA TYR A 108 -1.28 -5.02 2.74
C TYR A 108 -1.80 -6.00 1.69
N LYS A 109 -0.96 -6.95 1.25
CA LYS A 109 -1.36 -7.96 0.27
C LYS A 109 -2.54 -8.79 0.76
N VAL A 110 -2.50 -9.31 1.99
CA VAL A 110 -3.59 -10.12 2.55
C VAL A 110 -4.85 -9.27 2.72
N LEU A 111 -4.72 -8.07 3.30
CA LEU A 111 -5.85 -7.17 3.51
C LEU A 111 -6.50 -6.78 2.18
N SER A 112 -5.71 -6.44 1.16
CA SER A 112 -6.22 -6.05 -0.17
C SER A 112 -7.00 -7.15 -0.88
N GLN A 113 -6.78 -8.43 -0.53
CA GLN A 113 -7.52 -9.56 -1.09
C GLN A 113 -8.90 -9.77 -0.47
N ILE A 114 -9.04 -9.39 0.80
CA ILE A 114 -10.29 -9.57 1.55
C ILE A 114 -11.14 -8.30 1.58
N MET A 115 -10.53 -7.14 1.35
CA MET A 115 -11.26 -5.86 1.33
C MET A 115 -12.24 -5.81 0.15
N PRO A 116 -13.49 -5.33 0.38
CA PRO A 116 -14.44 -5.10 -0.70
C PRO A 116 -13.87 -4.14 -1.75
N THR A 117 -14.02 -4.45 -3.03
CA THR A 117 -13.50 -3.64 -4.14
C THR A 117 -14.42 -2.45 -4.53
N THR A 118 -15.51 -2.24 -3.78
CA THR A 118 -16.53 -1.21 -4.07
C THR A 118 -16.29 0.04 -3.22
N SER A 119 -16.74 1.22 -3.69
CA SER A 119 -16.37 2.53 -3.11
C SER A 119 -16.86 2.81 -1.67
N ASN A 120 -17.44 1.82 -1.00
CA ASN A 120 -17.82 1.85 0.42
C ASN A 120 -17.05 0.78 1.20
N ALA A 121 -15.78 0.57 0.87
CA ALA A 121 -14.89 -0.42 1.50
C ALA A 121 -14.51 0.00 2.93
N SER A 122 -15.50 0.11 3.80
CA SER A 122 -15.35 0.09 5.24
C SER A 122 -15.70 -1.31 5.71
N LEU A 123 -14.85 -1.91 6.53
CA LEU A 123 -15.21 -3.12 7.27
C LEU A 123 -16.42 -2.78 8.15
N SER A 124 -17.47 -3.61 8.11
CA SER A 124 -18.57 -3.48 9.06
C SER A 124 -18.06 -3.82 10.47
N GLU A 125 -18.79 -3.44 11.52
CA GLU A 125 -18.43 -3.83 12.89
C GLU A 125 -18.32 -5.35 13.05
N GLU A 126 -19.11 -6.11 12.29
CA GLU A 126 -19.11 -7.58 12.25
C GLU A 126 -17.86 -8.15 11.57
N GLU A 127 -17.20 -7.41 10.68
CA GLU A 127 -15.92 -7.81 10.07
C GLU A 127 -14.69 -7.38 10.88
N LEU A 128 -14.89 -6.61 11.96
CA LEU A 128 -13.82 -6.14 12.87
C LEU A 128 -13.66 -7.00 14.14
N THR A 129 -14.53 -8.00 14.35
CA THR A 129 -14.56 -8.88 15.54
C THR A 129 -14.16 -10.31 15.23
#